data_AF-A0A9X5MN32-F1
#
_entry.id   AF-A0A9X5MN32-F1
#
_cell.length_a   1.000
_cell.length_b   1.000
_cell.length_c   1.000
_cell.angle_alpha   90.00
_cell.angle_beta   90.00
_cell.angle_gamma   90.00
#
_symmetry.space_group_name_H-M   'P 1'
#
loop_
_entity.id
_entity.type
_entity.pdbx_description
1 polymer ?
#
loop_
_entity_poly.entity_id
_entity_poly.type
_entity_poly.pdbx_seq_one_letter_code
_entity_poly.pdbx_strand_id
1 'polypeptide(L)'
;MDNCIFCQIVAGKAPCHKIWEDEHHLAFLSIFPNTKGFTVVIPKKHYPSYAFDLSDEALALLVIATKKVAKILDKTFPDVSRSGMFFEGFGVDHVHSKLSPMHGTGDMTKWAPIENKQKIFFDKYPGYLSSHDFERANDEELAQLAALIRKNSQ
;
A
#
# COMPACT_ATOMS: atom_id res chain seq x y z
N MET A 1 13.39 19.45 -0.55
CA MET A 1 13.01 18.79 0.72
C MET A 1 12.10 19.65 1.58
N ASP A 2 12.24 20.98 1.63
CA ASP A 2 11.38 21.85 2.46
C ASP A 2 9.88 21.76 2.15
N ASN A 3 9.51 21.35 0.93
CA ASN A 3 8.11 21.16 0.52
C ASN A 3 7.56 19.74 0.73
N CYS A 4 8.33 18.80 1.28
CA CYS A 4 7.84 17.44 1.53
C CYS A 4 7.15 17.38 2.89
N ILE A 5 5.82 17.19 2.88
CA ILE A 5 5.02 17.11 4.12
C ILE A 5 5.46 15.96 5.03
N PHE A 6 5.92 14.83 4.48
CA PHE A 6 6.41 13.71 5.28
C PHE A 6 7.76 14.01 5.94
N CYS A 7 8.67 14.72 5.28
CA CYS A 7 9.88 15.23 5.93
C CYS A 7 9.54 16.22 7.06
N GLN A 8 8.54 17.07 6.88
CA GLN A 8 8.07 17.98 7.93
C GLN A 8 7.48 17.22 9.12
N ILE A 9 6.73 16.15 8.87
CA ILE A 9 6.23 15.24 9.93
C ILE A 9 7.40 14.60 10.69
N VAL A 10 8.38 14.03 9.98
CA VAL A 10 9.58 13.41 10.59
C VAL A 10 10.38 14.42 11.42
N ALA A 11 10.47 15.67 10.94
CA ALA A 11 11.15 16.75 11.66
C ALA A 11 10.32 17.38 12.80
N GLY A 12 9.09 16.90 13.05
CA GLY A 12 8.19 17.47 14.07
C GLY A 12 7.64 18.86 13.75
N LYS A 13 7.74 19.29 12.48
CA LYS A 13 7.26 20.60 11.99
C LYS A 13 5.79 20.56 11.55
N ALA A 14 5.25 19.39 11.27
CA ALA A 14 3.84 19.17 10.93
C ALA A 14 3.22 18.15 11.90
N PRO A 15 1.94 18.31 12.27
CA PRO A 15 1.27 17.37 13.15
C PRO A 15 1.08 16.01 12.48
N CYS A 16 1.16 14.95 13.26
CA CYS A 16 0.75 13.62 12.83
C CYS A 16 0.18 12.82 14.00
N HIS A 17 -0.70 11.87 13.69
CA HIS A 17 -1.19 10.89 14.64
C HIS A 17 -0.33 9.63 14.55
N LYS A 18 0.88 9.71 15.12
CA LYS A 18 1.87 8.62 15.15
C LYS A 18 1.32 7.41 15.90
N ILE A 19 1.49 6.22 15.32
CA ILE A 19 1.08 4.95 15.93
C ILE A 19 2.25 4.01 16.19
N TRP A 20 3.35 4.17 15.46
CA TRP A 20 4.54 3.34 15.60
C TRP A 20 5.76 4.05 14.99
N GLU A 21 6.95 3.77 15.51
CA GLU A 21 8.21 4.33 15.04
C GLU A 21 9.36 3.39 15.43
N ASP A 22 10.36 3.26 14.55
CA ASP A 22 11.66 2.70 14.88
C ASP A 22 12.78 3.68 14.50
N GLU A 23 14.03 3.23 14.47
CA GLU A 23 15.17 4.07 14.11
C GLU A 23 15.03 4.70 12.71
N HIS A 24 14.47 3.97 11.75
CA HIS A 24 14.49 4.32 10.33
C HIS A 24 13.11 4.61 9.73
N HIS A 25 12.03 4.25 10.42
CA HIS A 25 10.67 4.32 9.89
C HIS A 25 9.70 4.98 10.86
N LEU A 26 8.63 5.53 10.31
CA LEU A 26 7.54 6.16 11.05
C LEU A 26 6.21 5.71 10.45
N ALA A 27 5.24 5.39 11.30
CA ALA A 27 3.87 5.08 10.90
C ALA A 27 2.87 6.00 11.60
N PHE A 28 1.91 6.52 10.83
CA PHE A 28 0.89 7.44 11.30
C PHE A 28 -0.42 7.27 10.53
N LEU A 29 -1.52 7.67 11.15
CA LEU A 29 -2.84 7.63 10.51
C LEU A 29 -2.94 8.67 9.38
N SER A 30 -3.53 8.27 8.25
CA SER A 30 -3.90 9.24 7.22
C SER A 30 -4.98 10.17 7.72
N ILE A 31 -4.89 11.46 7.41
CA ILE A 31 -5.96 12.44 7.63
C ILE A 31 -7.09 12.31 6.61
N PHE A 32 -6.89 11.55 5.53
CA PHE A 32 -7.89 11.19 4.54
C PHE A 32 -8.05 9.67 4.49
N PRO A 33 -8.60 9.04 5.55
CA PRO A 33 -8.74 7.59 5.59
C PRO A 33 -9.91 7.12 4.71
N ASN A 34 -9.73 6.03 3.98
CA ASN A 34 -10.83 5.33 3.29
C ASN A 34 -11.37 4.12 4.09
N THR A 35 -10.68 3.74 5.17
CA THR A 35 -11.12 2.75 6.16
C THR A 35 -10.62 3.15 7.54
N LYS A 36 -11.25 2.65 8.60
CA LYS A 36 -10.79 2.93 9.97
C LYS A 36 -9.40 2.31 10.18
N GLY A 37 -8.48 3.07 10.76
CA GLY A 37 -7.09 2.64 10.93
C GLY A 37 -6.22 2.73 9.67
N PHE A 38 -6.69 3.38 8.60
CA PHE A 38 -5.87 3.59 7.40
C PHE A 38 -4.56 4.32 7.75
N THR A 39 -3.45 3.65 7.47
CA THR A 39 -2.12 4.02 7.99
C THR A 39 -1.14 4.23 6.85
N VAL A 40 -0.26 5.21 7.01
CA VAL A 40 0.89 5.46 6.14
C VAL A 40 2.15 5.05 6.89
N VAL A 41 3.02 4.23 6.25
CA VAL A 41 4.34 3.88 6.78
C VAL A 41 5.40 4.43 5.85
N ILE A 42 6.34 5.20 6.39
CA ILE A 42 7.38 5.88 5.63
C ILE A 42 8.77 5.54 6.20
N PRO A 43 9.82 5.56 5.37
CA PRO A 43 11.17 5.78 5.87
C PRO A 43 11.28 7.23 6.36
N LYS A 44 12.06 7.45 7.44
CA LYS A 44 12.39 8.79 7.93
C LYS A 44 13.31 9.54 6.95
N LYS A 45 14.22 8.81 6.30
CA LYS A 45 15.00 9.33 5.18
C LYS A 45 14.09 9.53 3.97
N HIS A 46 14.27 10.66 3.30
CA HIS A 46 13.56 10.96 2.07
C HIS A 46 14.07 10.12 0.90
N TYR A 47 13.14 9.52 0.17
CA TYR A 47 13.33 8.86 -1.12
C TYR A 47 12.20 9.31 -2.06
N PRO A 48 12.40 9.36 -3.39
CA PRO A 48 11.33 9.61 -4.35
C PRO A 48 10.13 8.69 -4.14
N SER A 49 8.93 9.10 -4.55
CA SER A 49 7.72 8.36 -4.22
C SER A 49 7.56 6.99 -4.87
N TYR A 50 8.29 6.70 -5.94
CA TYR A 50 8.19 5.41 -6.62
C TYR A 50 9.00 4.34 -5.90
N ALA A 51 8.30 3.37 -5.31
CA ALA A 51 8.90 2.35 -4.46
C ALA A 51 9.94 1.48 -5.19
N PHE A 52 9.80 1.30 -6.50
CA PHE A 52 10.71 0.47 -7.30
C PHE A 52 11.96 1.20 -7.79
N ASP A 53 12.12 2.49 -7.46
CA ASP A 53 13.38 3.23 -7.63
C ASP A 53 14.29 3.15 -6.38
N LEU A 54 13.80 2.56 -5.29
CA LEU A 54 14.62 2.33 -4.10
C LEU A 54 15.64 1.20 -4.33
N SER A 55 16.70 1.19 -3.53
CA SER A 55 17.53 -0.02 -3.41
C SER A 55 16.72 -1.17 -2.81
N ASP A 56 17.08 -2.40 -3.18
CA ASP A 56 16.45 -3.62 -2.65
C ASP A 56 16.41 -3.63 -1.12
N GLU A 57 17.50 -3.19 -0.48
CA GLU A 57 17.58 -3.09 0.98
C GLU A 57 16.57 -2.09 1.55
N ALA A 58 16.49 -0.88 0.99
CA ALA A 58 15.57 0.14 1.46
C ALA A 58 14.11 -0.28 1.28
N LEU A 59 13.78 -0.89 0.13
CA LEU A 59 12.45 -1.41 -0.13
C LEU A 59 12.10 -2.57 0.81
N ALA A 60 13.01 -3.53 1.01
CA ALA A 60 12.80 -4.66 1.91
C ALA A 60 12.56 -4.21 3.36
N LEU A 61 13.37 -3.26 3.86
CA LEU A 61 13.22 -2.71 5.21
C LEU A 61 11.87 -1.99 5.38
N LEU A 62 11.43 -1.22 4.37
CA LEU A 62 10.12 -0.56 4.39
C LEU A 62 8.97 -1.59 4.42
N VAL A 63 9.05 -2.66 3.64
CA VAL A 63 8.05 -3.75 3.66
C VAL A 63 8.03 -4.46 5.02
N ILE A 64 9.20 -4.71 5.63
CA ILE A 64 9.30 -5.32 6.96
C ILE A 64 8.69 -4.41 8.03
N ALA A 65 8.97 -3.10 8.00
CA ALA A 65 8.33 -2.13 8.88
C ALA A 65 6.81 -2.12 8.70
N THR A 66 6.35 -2.11 7.45
CA THR A 66 4.93 -2.17 7.09
C THR A 66 4.25 -3.43 7.62
N LYS A 67 4.91 -4.60 7.52
CA LYS A 67 4.43 -5.87 8.11
C LYS A 67 4.22 -5.75 9.62
N LYS A 68 5.16 -5.13 10.35
CA LYS A 68 5.03 -4.94 11.81
C LYS A 68 3.79 -4.11 12.13
N VAL A 69 3.60 -3.00 11.42
CA VAL A 69 2.46 -2.09 11.62
C VAL A 69 1.14 -2.76 11.25
N ALA A 70 1.08 -3.53 10.15
CA ALA A 70 -0.09 -4.32 9.80
C ALA A 70 -0.51 -5.28 10.92
N LYS A 71 0.46 -5.96 11.57
CA LYS A 71 0.17 -6.84 12.71
C LYS A 71 -0.32 -6.10 13.95
N ILE A 72 0.07 -4.85 14.15
CA ILE A 72 -0.50 -4.00 15.20
C ILE A 72 -1.98 -3.73 14.87
N LEU A 73 -2.26 -3.29 13.64
CA LEU A 73 -3.64 -3.00 13.18
C LEU A 73 -4.55 -4.24 13.28
N ASP A 74 -4.11 -5.38 12.77
CA ASP A 74 -4.84 -6.66 12.80
C ASP A 74 -5.18 -7.06 14.26
N LYS A 75 -4.29 -6.80 15.23
CA LYS A 75 -4.55 -7.09 16.65
C LYS A 75 -5.49 -6.07 17.30
N THR A 76 -5.45 -4.82 16.86
CA THR A 76 -6.24 -3.72 17.43
C THR A 76 -7.72 -3.82 17.06
N PHE A 77 -8.04 -4.28 15.85
CA PHE A 77 -9.41 -4.36 15.36
C PHE A 77 -9.89 -5.82 15.38
N PRO A 78 -10.81 -6.21 16.29
CA PRO A 78 -11.23 -7.60 16.43
C PRO A 78 -12.01 -8.13 15.22
N ASP A 79 -12.55 -7.23 14.39
CA ASP A 79 -13.27 -7.54 13.15
C ASP A 79 -12.36 -7.54 11.92
N VAL A 80 -11.05 -7.44 12.08
CA VAL A 80 -10.06 -7.44 11.00
C VAL A 80 -9.18 -8.68 11.14
N SER A 81 -9.12 -9.52 10.10
CA SER A 81 -8.14 -10.62 10.05
C SER A 81 -6.89 -10.28 9.24
N ARG A 82 -7.00 -9.30 8.33
CA ARG A 82 -5.95 -8.92 7.39
C ARG A 82 -5.99 -7.42 7.10
N SER A 83 -4.82 -6.87 6.81
CA SER A 83 -4.66 -5.52 6.27
C SER A 83 -4.06 -5.59 4.86
N GLY A 84 -4.65 -4.85 3.92
CA GLY A 84 -4.09 -4.69 2.57
C GLY A 84 -2.92 -3.71 2.58
N MET A 85 -1.91 -3.96 1.74
CA MET A 85 -0.74 -3.10 1.56
C MET A 85 -0.62 -2.68 0.10
N PHE A 86 -0.32 -1.41 -0.16
CA PHE A 86 -0.06 -0.93 -1.52
C PHE A 86 0.93 0.24 -1.54
N PHE A 87 1.67 0.33 -2.65
CA PHE A 87 2.52 1.46 -3.03
C PHE A 87 1.91 2.11 -4.26
N GLU A 88 1.76 3.44 -4.25
CA GLU A 88 1.10 4.18 -5.32
C GLU A 88 1.97 5.33 -5.83
N GLY A 89 2.45 6.19 -4.93
CA GLY A 89 3.48 7.19 -5.23
C GLY A 89 3.00 8.51 -5.85
N PHE A 90 1.74 8.63 -6.28
CA PHE A 90 1.24 9.85 -6.94
C PHE A 90 0.74 10.96 -6.01
N GLY A 91 0.57 10.70 -4.71
CA GLY A 91 0.00 11.68 -3.77
C GLY A 91 1.03 12.60 -3.10
N VAL A 92 2.14 12.04 -2.64
CA VAL A 92 3.24 12.77 -1.97
C VAL A 92 4.55 12.22 -2.52
N ASP A 93 5.43 13.12 -2.96
CA ASP A 93 6.78 12.76 -3.40
C ASP A 93 7.68 12.38 -2.20
N HIS A 94 7.39 11.22 -1.60
CA HIS A 94 8.17 10.55 -0.57
C HIS A 94 7.64 9.12 -0.46
N VAL A 95 8.47 8.09 -0.68
CA VAL A 95 7.99 6.70 -0.72
C VAL A 95 7.21 6.32 0.54
N HIS A 96 6.04 5.74 0.36
CA HIS A 96 5.19 5.37 1.48
C HIS A 96 4.34 4.15 1.13
N SER A 97 4.28 3.20 2.07
CA SER A 97 3.27 2.15 2.00
C SER A 97 1.98 2.67 2.64
N LYS A 98 0.85 2.21 2.10
CA LYS A 98 -0.47 2.44 2.68
C LYS A 98 -1.01 1.11 3.19
N LEU A 99 -1.55 1.12 4.41
CA LEU A 99 -2.20 -0.02 5.04
C LEU A 99 -3.68 0.26 5.19
N SER A 100 -4.50 -0.67 4.71
CA SER A 100 -5.96 -0.62 4.78
C SER A 100 -6.49 -1.84 5.54
N PRO A 101 -6.82 -1.71 6.84
CA PRO A 101 -7.52 -2.75 7.59
C PRO A 101 -8.81 -3.19 6.89
N MET A 102 -8.96 -4.50 6.69
CA MET A 102 -10.13 -5.10 6.02
C MET A 102 -11.19 -5.42 7.08
N HIS A 103 -11.94 -4.40 7.51
CA HIS A 103 -13.02 -4.57 8.49
C HIS A 103 -14.09 -5.56 8.04
N GLY A 104 -14.70 -6.26 9.01
CA GLY A 104 -15.67 -7.34 8.77
C GLY A 104 -15.06 -8.68 8.35
N THR A 105 -13.73 -8.83 8.33
CA THR A 105 -13.04 -10.07 7.97
C THR A 105 -12.54 -10.89 9.17
N GLY A 106 -12.86 -10.47 10.40
CA GLY A 106 -12.30 -11.04 11.64
C GLY A 106 -12.61 -12.53 11.87
N ASP A 107 -13.75 -13.02 11.40
CA ASP A 107 -14.06 -14.45 11.47
C ASP A 107 -13.39 -15.21 10.31
N MET A 108 -12.27 -15.86 10.63
CA MET A 108 -11.53 -16.73 9.72
C MET A 108 -11.59 -18.20 10.15
N THR A 109 -12.59 -18.59 10.96
CA THR A 109 -12.77 -20.00 11.36
C THR A 109 -12.95 -20.92 10.16
N LYS A 110 -13.54 -20.40 9.08
CA LYS A 110 -13.56 -21.00 7.74
C LYS A 110 -13.13 -19.96 6.72
N TRP A 111 -12.17 -20.31 5.87
CA TRP A 111 -11.82 -19.47 4.74
C TRP A 111 -12.91 -19.54 3.67
N ALA A 112 -13.34 -18.36 3.18
CA ALA A 112 -14.19 -18.22 2.02
C ALA A 112 -13.74 -16.99 1.21
N PRO A 113 -13.91 -16.98 -0.11
CA PRO A 113 -13.60 -15.80 -0.91
C PRO A 113 -14.58 -14.66 -0.60
N ILE A 114 -14.05 -13.44 -0.55
CA ILE A 114 -14.84 -12.19 -0.50
C ILE A 114 -14.60 -11.49 -1.82
N GLU A 115 -15.62 -11.50 -2.70
CA GLU A 115 -15.48 -11.02 -4.07
C GLU A 115 -16.28 -9.75 -4.31
N ASN A 116 -15.69 -8.83 -5.07
CA ASN A 116 -16.42 -7.68 -5.61
C ASN A 116 -17.17 -8.11 -6.87
N LYS A 117 -18.45 -7.75 -6.98
CA LYS A 117 -19.30 -8.03 -8.15
C LYS A 117 -19.11 -7.02 -9.28
N GLN A 118 -18.41 -5.91 -9.04
CA GLN A 118 -18.12 -4.94 -10.08
C GLN A 118 -17.12 -5.49 -11.08
N LYS A 119 -17.48 -5.41 -12.37
CA LYS A 119 -16.65 -5.81 -13.51
C LYS A 119 -16.27 -4.56 -14.30
N ILE A 120 -15.16 -3.92 -13.92
CA ILE A 120 -14.68 -2.71 -14.58
C ILE A 120 -13.26 -2.95 -15.09
N PHE A 121 -13.04 -2.64 -16.37
CA PHE A 121 -11.70 -2.57 -16.94
C PHE A 121 -11.26 -1.10 -17.01
N PHE A 122 -10.00 -0.83 -16.66
CA PHE A 122 -9.44 0.52 -16.73
C PHE A 122 -8.35 0.59 -17.81
N ASP A 123 -8.63 1.28 -18.91
CA ASP A 123 -7.62 1.57 -19.95
C ASP A 123 -6.56 2.59 -19.48
N LYS A 124 -6.90 3.38 -18.46
CA LYS A 124 -6.03 4.40 -17.87
C LYS A 124 -6.10 4.32 -16.35
N TYR A 125 -4.99 4.63 -15.69
CA TYR A 125 -4.93 4.70 -14.23
C TYR A 125 -6.00 5.66 -13.68
N PRO A 126 -6.96 5.19 -12.86
CA PRO A 126 -8.11 5.98 -12.44
C PRO A 126 -7.84 6.87 -11.21
N GLY A 127 -6.57 7.00 -10.79
CA GLY A 127 -6.19 7.70 -9.55
C GLY A 127 -6.28 6.84 -8.29
N TYR A 128 -6.45 5.52 -8.43
CA TYR A 128 -6.37 4.54 -7.34
C TYR A 128 -6.03 3.15 -7.88
N LEU A 129 -5.58 2.25 -7.00
CA LEU A 129 -5.36 0.84 -7.31
C LEU A 129 -6.54 -0.01 -6.83
N SER A 130 -6.89 -1.05 -7.59
CA SER A 130 -7.92 -2.01 -7.23
C SER A 130 -7.46 -3.44 -7.47
N SER A 131 -8.01 -4.36 -6.71
CA SER A 131 -7.76 -5.80 -6.83
C SER A 131 -9.00 -6.57 -7.31
N HIS A 132 -10.03 -5.89 -7.84
CA HIS A 132 -11.20 -6.57 -8.37
C HIS A 132 -10.92 -7.14 -9.76
N ASP A 133 -11.58 -8.26 -10.06
CA ASP A 133 -11.47 -8.92 -11.36
C ASP A 133 -12.44 -8.32 -12.37
N PHE A 134 -12.04 -8.31 -13.65
CA PHE A 134 -12.92 -8.07 -14.78
C PHE A 134 -13.48 -9.40 -15.35
N GLU A 135 -13.86 -9.41 -16.62
CA GLU A 135 -14.20 -10.61 -17.39
C GLU A 135 -12.93 -11.39 -17.77
N ARG A 136 -13.08 -12.70 -18.02
CA ARG A 136 -11.96 -13.55 -18.47
C ARG A 136 -11.47 -13.07 -19.84
N ALA A 137 -10.20 -12.67 -19.91
CA ALA A 137 -9.56 -12.31 -21.18
C ALA A 137 -9.37 -13.53 -22.11
N ASN A 138 -9.18 -13.27 -23.40
CA ASN A 138 -8.89 -14.29 -24.40
C ASN A 138 -7.45 -14.85 -24.21
N ASP A 139 -7.28 -16.17 -24.31
CA ASP A 139 -5.98 -16.81 -24.03
C ASP A 139 -4.91 -16.49 -25.09
N GLU A 140 -5.30 -16.32 -26.36
CA GLU A 140 -4.38 -15.92 -27.43
C GLU A 140 -3.90 -14.48 -27.23
N GLU A 141 -4.80 -13.56 -26.86
CA GLU A 141 -4.45 -12.17 -26.53
C GLU A 141 -3.51 -12.11 -25.32
N LEU A 142 -3.78 -12.89 -24.27
CA LEU A 142 -2.91 -12.99 -23.09
C LEU A 142 -1.54 -13.56 -23.46
N ALA A 143 -1.47 -14.55 -24.35
CA ALA A 143 -0.20 -15.13 -24.80
C ALA A 143 0.63 -14.10 -25.58
N GLN A 144 0.01 -13.32 -26.47
CA GLN A 144 0.65 -12.24 -27.20
C GLN A 144 1.16 -11.14 -26.27
N LEU A 145 0.34 -10.71 -25.31
CA LEU A 145 0.71 -9.71 -24.31
C LEU A 145 1.87 -10.20 -23.43
N ALA A 146 1.84 -11.45 -22.98
CA ALA A 146 2.93 -12.04 -22.21
C ALA A 146 4.24 -12.09 -23.00
N ALA A 147 4.20 -12.44 -24.29
CA ALA A 147 5.38 -12.42 -25.16
C ALA A 147 5.94 -11.00 -25.32
N LEU A 148 5.08 -10.00 -25.50
CA LEU A 148 5.45 -8.59 -25.58
C LEU A 148 6.15 -8.11 -24.28
N ILE A 149 5.59 -8.44 -23.11
CA ILE A 149 6.18 -8.06 -21.81
C ILE A 149 7.56 -8.68 -21.63
N ARG A 150 7.71 -9.99 -21.91
CA ARG A 150 8.99 -10.70 -21.78
C ARG A 150 10.07 -10.13 -22.69
N LYS A 151 9.72 -9.66 -23.89
CA LYS A 151 10.66 -9.02 -24.81
C LYS A 151 11.30 -7.76 -24.20
N ASN A 152 10.58 -7.05 -23.34
CA ASN A 152 11.06 -5.85 -22.65
C ASN A 152 11.70 -6.14 -21.28
N SER A 153 11.83 -7.41 -20.90
CA SER A 153 12.42 -7.83 -19.62
C SER A 153 13.90 -8.25 -19.73
N GLN A 154 14.52 -8.03 -20.89
CA GLN A 154 15.94 -8.24 -21.17
C GLN A 154 16.64 -6.90 -21.26
#